data_AF-A0A527IDV1-F1
#
_entry.id   AF-A0A527IDV1-F1
#
_cell.length_a   1.000
_cell.length_b   1.000
_cell.length_c   1.000
_cell.angle_alpha   90.00
_cell.angle_beta   90.00
_cell.angle_gamma   90.00
#
_symmetry.space_group_name_H-M   'P 1'
#
loop_
_entity.id
_entity.type
_entity.pdbx_description
1 polymer ?
#
loop_
_entity_poly.entity_id
_entity_poly.type
_entity_poly.pdbx_seq_one_letter_code
_entity_poly.pdbx_strand_id
1 'polypeptide(L)'
;MVQQTSIQPSAPWLRLDVDDSDWTDAEVSSLVRWYHQMLLIRRFEEKVLDLANAGLVHGPAHASIGQEATAVGAMSVLGTGDRINGTHRAHHQVLAKLVNAQTPGGFDPLHDAFNPGMQGSVRGLMAEIMGLKSGYCGGRGGSMHMRDDASGIPGTSAIIGGNLPHAAG
;
A
#
# COMPACT_ATOMS: atom_id res chain seq x y z
N MET A 1 -4.04 3.80 -48.73
CA MET A 1 -4.06 5.04 -47.90
C MET A 1 -4.65 4.67 -46.55
N VAL A 2 -4.04 5.11 -45.45
CA VAL A 2 -4.55 4.84 -44.09
C VAL A 2 -5.70 5.78 -43.80
N GLN A 3 -6.85 5.24 -43.38
CA GLN A 3 -8.00 6.04 -42.94
C GLN A 3 -7.80 6.41 -41.46
N GLN A 4 -7.78 7.71 -41.16
CA GLN A 4 -7.70 8.21 -39.80
C GLN A 4 -9.09 8.59 -39.31
N THR A 5 -9.44 8.14 -38.10
CA THR A 5 -10.70 8.47 -37.43
C THR A 5 -10.39 9.09 -36.07
N SER A 6 -10.90 10.29 -35.83
CA SER A 6 -10.81 10.94 -34.52
C SER A 6 -11.83 10.31 -33.58
N ILE A 7 -11.40 9.84 -32.42
CA ILE A 7 -12.28 9.34 -31.35
C ILE A 7 -12.34 10.36 -30.22
N GLN A 8 -13.51 10.48 -29.57
CA GLN A 8 -13.65 11.21 -28.31
C GLN A 8 -13.71 10.21 -27.16
N PRO A 9 -13.00 10.46 -26.05
CA PRO A 9 -13.04 9.58 -24.89
C PRO A 9 -14.44 9.59 -24.26
N SER A 10 -14.88 8.43 -23.80
CA SER A 10 -16.17 8.27 -23.09
C SER A 10 -16.15 8.82 -21.67
N ALA A 11 -14.96 9.04 -21.10
CA ALA A 11 -14.74 9.61 -19.78
C ALA A 11 -14.17 11.04 -19.89
N PRO A 12 -14.47 11.94 -18.94
CA PRO A 12 -13.89 13.27 -18.93
C PRO A 12 -12.37 13.19 -18.85
N TRP A 13 -11.69 13.92 -19.72
CA TRP A 13 -10.25 14.11 -19.64
C TRP A 13 -9.99 15.42 -18.92
N LEU A 14 -9.27 15.33 -17.81
CA LEU A 14 -8.87 16.47 -17.01
C LEU A 14 -7.35 16.63 -17.14
N ARG A 15 -6.91 17.86 -17.34
CA ARG A 15 -5.53 18.25 -17.10
C ARG A 15 -5.47 18.81 -15.67
N LEU A 16 -4.60 18.23 -14.85
CA LEU A 16 -4.27 18.78 -13.54
C LEU A 16 -2.99 19.59 -13.71
N ASP A 17 -3.09 20.90 -13.52
CA ASP A 17 -1.94 21.78 -13.35
C ASP A 17 -1.73 21.93 -11.84
N VAL A 18 -0.54 21.57 -11.38
CA VAL A 18 -0.15 21.62 -9.96
C VAL A 18 0.95 22.65 -9.78
N ASP A 19 0.87 23.42 -8.71
CA ASP A 19 1.86 24.43 -8.33
C ASP A 19 2.13 24.44 -6.83
N ASP A 20 2.97 25.37 -6.37
CA ASP A 20 3.39 25.44 -4.97
C ASP A 20 2.22 25.76 -4.01
N SER A 21 1.14 26.36 -4.49
CA SER A 21 -0.04 26.68 -3.67
C SER A 21 -0.81 25.45 -3.21
N ASP A 22 -0.79 24.36 -4.00
CA ASP A 22 -1.41 23.09 -3.61
C ASP A 22 -0.79 22.52 -2.32
N TRP A 23 0.51 22.77 -2.11
CA TRP A 23 1.22 22.35 -0.92
C TRP A 23 0.99 23.28 0.27
N THR A 24 0.91 24.60 0.03
CA THR A 24 0.69 25.57 1.11
C THR A 24 -0.73 25.52 1.66
N ASP A 25 -1.69 25.13 0.83
CA ASP A 25 -3.10 25.05 1.19
C ASP A 25 -3.46 23.69 1.83
N ALA A 26 -2.55 22.73 1.81
CA ALA A 26 -2.75 21.43 2.43
C ALA A 26 -2.69 21.53 3.96
N GLU A 27 -3.63 20.84 4.62
CA GLU A 27 -3.64 20.70 6.08
C GLU A 27 -2.33 20.11 6.60
N VAL A 28 -1.63 20.85 7.47
CA VAL A 28 -0.32 20.45 8.04
C VAL A 28 -0.40 19.06 8.67
N SER A 29 -1.49 18.76 9.38
CA SER A 29 -1.72 17.45 10.00
C SER A 29 -1.77 16.31 8.97
N SER A 30 -2.29 16.57 7.77
CA SER A 30 -2.29 15.60 6.66
C SER A 30 -0.89 15.39 6.10
N LEU A 31 -0.14 16.47 5.86
CA LEU A 31 1.24 16.39 5.35
C LEU A 31 2.14 15.59 6.31
N VAL A 32 2.04 15.86 7.61
CA VAL A 32 2.80 15.16 8.65
C VAL A 32 2.43 13.67 8.68
N ARG A 33 1.14 13.33 8.60
CA ARG A 33 0.68 11.92 8.55
C ARG A 33 1.19 11.20 7.31
N TRP A 34 1.13 11.83 6.15
CA TRP A 34 1.64 11.24 4.90
C TRP A 34 3.14 11.01 4.96
N TYR A 35 3.91 12.00 5.46
CA TYR A 35 5.35 11.86 5.62
C TYR A 35 5.71 10.76 6.62
N HIS A 36 5.03 10.69 7.77
CA HIS A 36 5.18 9.61 8.73
C HIS A 36 4.91 8.24 8.09
N GLN A 37 3.85 8.10 7.29
CA GLN A 37 3.53 6.84 6.62
C GLN A 37 4.55 6.47 5.55
N MET A 38 5.08 7.44 4.79
CA MET A 38 6.17 7.18 3.84
C MET A 38 7.43 6.66 4.55
N LEU A 39 7.78 7.25 5.70
CA LEU A 39 8.90 6.76 6.52
C LEU A 39 8.63 5.34 7.06
N LEU A 40 7.42 5.06 7.54
CA LEU A 40 7.04 3.73 7.99
C LEU A 40 7.22 2.69 6.88
N ILE A 41 6.74 2.99 5.67
CA ILE A 41 6.91 2.11 4.50
C ILE A 41 8.39 1.92 4.21
N ARG A 42 9.17 3.00 4.10
CA ARG A 42 10.61 2.91 3.82
C ARG A 42 11.33 2.01 4.82
N ARG A 43 11.08 2.18 6.12
CA ARG A 43 11.70 1.38 7.18
C ARG A 43 11.23 -0.07 7.17
N PHE A 44 9.97 -0.31 6.85
CA PHE A 44 9.45 -1.66 6.69
C PHE A 44 10.15 -2.40 5.54
N GLU A 45 10.25 -1.75 4.38
CA GLU A 45 10.87 -2.31 3.17
C GLU A 45 12.37 -2.58 3.36
N GLU A 46 13.11 -1.63 3.97
CA GLU A 46 14.50 -1.83 4.36
C GLU A 46 14.64 -3.05 5.28
N LYS A 47 13.73 -3.21 6.25
CA LYS A 47 13.76 -4.35 7.16
C LYS A 47 13.45 -5.67 6.45
N VAL A 48 12.53 -5.69 5.49
CA VAL A 48 12.26 -6.86 4.65
C VAL A 48 13.53 -7.27 3.91
N LEU A 49 14.27 -6.32 3.33
CA LEU A 49 15.52 -6.60 2.63
C LEU A 49 16.61 -7.11 3.58
N ASP A 50 16.76 -6.54 4.77
CA ASP A 50 17.69 -7.04 5.79
C ASP A 50 17.40 -8.50 6.15
N LEU A 51 16.12 -8.83 6.37
CA LEU A 51 15.69 -10.18 6.72
C LEU A 51 15.86 -11.15 5.54
N ALA A 52 15.61 -10.70 4.32
CA ALA A 52 15.86 -11.49 3.12
C ALA A 52 17.36 -11.79 2.95
N ASN A 53 18.23 -10.80 3.16
CA ASN A 53 19.69 -10.97 3.14
C ASN A 53 20.18 -11.92 4.25
N ALA A 54 19.47 -11.98 5.37
CA ALA A 54 19.71 -12.95 6.44
C ALA A 54 19.15 -14.35 6.15
N GLY A 55 18.50 -14.58 5.00
CA GLY A 55 17.88 -15.85 4.64
C GLY A 55 16.58 -16.16 5.40
N LEU A 56 15.95 -15.15 6.00
CA LEU A 56 14.75 -15.29 6.83
C LEU A 56 13.43 -15.03 6.07
N VAL A 57 13.52 -14.67 4.79
CA VAL A 57 12.36 -14.50 3.90
C VAL A 57 12.37 -15.65 2.88
N HIS A 58 11.23 -16.32 2.74
CA HIS A 58 11.07 -17.41 1.79
C HIS A 58 10.68 -16.88 0.42
N GLY A 59 11.51 -17.16 -0.59
CA GLY A 59 11.30 -16.68 -1.96
C GLY A 59 11.77 -15.25 -2.19
N PRO A 60 11.49 -14.67 -3.37
CA PRO A 60 11.97 -13.34 -3.73
C PRO A 60 11.20 -12.23 -2.98
N ALA A 61 11.94 -11.30 -2.38
CA ALA A 61 11.40 -10.07 -1.80
C ALA A 61 11.50 -8.94 -2.83
N HIS A 62 10.35 -8.42 -3.27
CA HIS A 62 10.29 -7.32 -4.23
C HIS A 62 9.92 -6.02 -3.52
N ALA A 63 10.93 -5.33 -3.01
CA ALA A 63 10.72 -4.11 -2.25
C ALA A 63 10.11 -2.99 -3.10
N SER A 64 9.25 -2.16 -2.47
CA SER A 64 8.63 -0.98 -3.09
C SER A 64 9.34 0.33 -2.72
N ILE A 65 10.64 0.27 -2.38
CA ILE A 65 11.47 1.45 -2.09
C ILE A 65 11.43 2.42 -3.27
N GLY A 66 11.10 3.68 -2.99
CA GLY A 66 10.93 4.74 -4.00
C GLY A 66 9.49 4.89 -4.51
N GLN A 67 8.55 4.06 -4.06
CA GLN A 67 7.13 4.12 -4.41
C GLN A 67 6.25 4.50 -3.21
N GLU A 68 6.83 5.05 -2.14
CA GLU A 68 6.11 5.33 -0.90
C GLU A 68 4.98 6.34 -1.11
N ALA A 69 5.28 7.43 -1.83
CA ALA A 69 4.31 8.48 -2.12
C ALA A 69 3.09 7.96 -2.91
N THR A 70 3.29 7.02 -3.83
CA THR A 70 2.17 6.46 -4.61
C THR A 70 1.26 5.62 -3.74
N ALA A 71 1.82 4.82 -2.81
CA ALA A 71 1.02 4.08 -1.85
C ALA A 71 0.29 5.00 -0.87
N VAL A 72 0.98 5.98 -0.29
CA VAL A 72 0.39 6.88 0.70
C VAL A 72 -0.72 7.72 0.09
N GLY A 73 -0.48 8.36 -1.07
CA GLY A 73 -1.49 9.18 -1.73
C GLY A 73 -2.71 8.38 -2.17
N ALA A 74 -2.51 7.16 -2.69
CA ALA A 74 -3.63 6.30 -3.06
C ALA A 74 -4.41 5.81 -1.83
N MET A 75 -3.73 5.40 -0.76
CA MET A 75 -4.39 4.81 0.42
C MET A 75 -4.96 5.85 1.38
N SER A 76 -4.59 7.14 1.26
CA SER A 76 -5.10 8.20 2.14
C SER A 76 -6.56 8.55 1.89
N VAL A 77 -7.10 8.18 0.72
CA VAL A 77 -8.49 8.48 0.33
C VAL A 77 -9.40 7.25 0.35
N LEU A 78 -8.90 6.10 0.79
CA LEU A 78 -9.64 4.83 0.79
C LEU A 78 -9.93 4.35 2.21
N GLY A 79 -11.17 3.95 2.48
CA GLY A 79 -11.61 3.29 3.71
C GLY A 79 -11.58 1.76 3.62
N THR A 80 -11.85 1.06 4.72
CA THR A 80 -11.87 -0.43 4.76
C THR A 80 -12.94 -1.05 3.84
N GLY A 81 -13.97 -0.29 3.47
CA GLY A 81 -14.96 -0.71 2.46
C GLY A 81 -14.43 -0.74 1.03
N ASP A 82 -13.38 0.03 0.74
CA ASP A 82 -12.77 0.09 -0.59
C ASP A 82 -11.77 -1.04 -0.77
N ARG A 83 -11.94 -1.78 -1.87
CA ARG A 83 -11.09 -2.93 -2.20
C ARG A 83 -9.88 -2.51 -3.03
N ILE A 84 -8.72 -3.05 -2.67
CA ILE A 84 -7.48 -2.89 -3.43
C ILE A 84 -6.93 -4.24 -3.84
N ASN A 85 -6.43 -4.35 -5.07
CA ASN A 85 -5.57 -5.45 -5.45
C ASN A 85 -4.11 -4.96 -5.47
N GLY A 86 -3.17 -5.86 -5.72
CA GLY A 86 -1.76 -5.49 -5.83
C GLY A 86 -0.94 -6.40 -6.72
N THR A 87 0.19 -5.90 -7.20
CA THR A 87 1.15 -6.65 -8.00
C THR A 87 2.14 -7.41 -7.11
N HIS A 88 3.24 -7.89 -7.70
CA HIS A 88 4.38 -8.44 -6.96
C HIS A 88 5.07 -7.40 -6.04
N ARG A 89 4.83 -6.10 -6.23
CA ARG A 89 5.37 -4.97 -5.43
C ARG A 89 4.29 -4.31 -4.58
N ALA A 90 3.56 -5.09 -3.80
CA ALA A 90 2.36 -4.61 -3.10
C ALA A 90 2.58 -4.29 -1.61
N HIS A 91 3.76 -4.52 -1.05
CA HIS A 91 4.03 -4.36 0.39
C HIS A 91 3.62 -2.99 0.92
N HIS A 92 4.12 -1.91 0.31
CA HIS A 92 3.80 -0.53 0.66
C HIS A 92 2.30 -0.21 0.79
N GLN A 93 1.48 -0.45 -0.25
CA GLN A 93 0.04 -0.19 -0.25
C GLN A 93 -0.73 -1.14 0.69
N VAL A 94 -0.32 -2.40 0.80
CA VAL A 94 -0.90 -3.34 1.78
C VAL A 94 -0.63 -2.87 3.20
N LEU A 95 0.61 -2.50 3.52
CA LEU A 95 1.00 -1.97 4.82
C LEU A 95 0.21 -0.70 5.15
N ALA A 96 0.14 0.25 4.22
CA ALA A 96 -0.62 1.49 4.40
C ALA A 96 -2.09 1.20 4.68
N LYS A 97 -2.72 0.30 3.92
CA LYS A 97 -4.13 -0.09 4.10
C LYS A 97 -4.39 -0.73 5.47
N LEU A 98 -3.55 -1.70 5.87
CA LEU A 98 -3.65 -2.39 7.15
C LEU A 98 -3.43 -1.45 8.35
N VAL A 99 -2.51 -0.49 8.23
CA VAL A 99 -2.25 0.49 9.29
C VAL A 99 -3.39 1.52 9.34
N ASN A 100 -3.86 2.02 8.20
CA ASN A 100 -4.98 2.97 8.13
C ASN A 100 -6.26 2.39 8.74
N ALA A 101 -6.53 1.10 8.52
CA ALA A 101 -7.67 0.40 9.14
C ALA A 101 -7.64 0.41 10.69
N GLN A 102 -6.45 0.56 11.29
CA GLN A 102 -6.24 0.61 12.74
C GLN A 102 -5.97 2.02 13.26
N THR A 103 -5.97 3.04 12.38
CA THR A 103 -5.63 4.42 12.73
C THR A 103 -6.88 5.16 13.18
N PRO A 104 -6.93 5.68 14.42
CA PRO A 104 -8.09 6.43 14.89
C PRO A 104 -8.23 7.76 14.15
N GLY A 105 -9.47 8.25 14.05
CA GLY A 105 -9.73 9.59 13.54
C GLY A 105 -8.99 10.65 14.37
N GLY A 106 -8.30 11.56 13.68
CA GLY A 106 -7.52 12.62 14.33
C GLY A 106 -6.13 12.22 14.84
N PHE A 107 -5.66 10.99 14.56
CA PHE A 107 -4.31 10.54 14.94
C PHE A 107 -3.23 11.54 14.48
N ASP A 108 -2.42 12.03 15.42
CA ASP A 108 -1.28 12.89 15.17
C ASP A 108 0.03 12.15 15.49
N PRO A 109 0.83 11.77 14.48
CA PRO A 109 2.07 11.00 14.71
C PRO A 109 3.15 11.76 15.48
N LEU A 110 3.01 13.07 15.71
CA LEU A 110 3.95 13.84 16.54
C LEU A 110 3.64 13.72 18.04
N HIS A 111 2.40 13.40 18.40
CA HIS A 111 1.94 13.45 19.79
C HIS A 111 1.31 12.13 20.26
N ASP A 112 0.70 11.38 19.36
CA ASP A 112 0.01 10.13 19.67
C ASP A 112 0.94 8.92 19.55
N ALA A 113 0.72 7.95 20.42
CA ALA A 113 1.44 6.68 20.37
C ALA A 113 0.94 5.79 19.23
N PHE A 114 1.87 5.10 18.57
CA PHE A 114 1.55 4.07 17.58
C PHE A 114 0.86 2.87 18.27
N ASN A 115 -0.45 2.76 18.09
CA ASN A 115 -1.30 1.91 18.92
C ASN A 115 -1.06 0.40 18.67
N PRO A 116 -1.50 -0.49 19.58
CA PRO A 116 -1.28 -1.94 19.44
C PRO A 116 -1.86 -2.55 18.16
N GLY A 117 -2.98 -2.04 17.64
CA GLY A 117 -3.57 -2.49 16.38
C GLY A 117 -2.67 -2.18 15.19
N MET A 118 -2.17 -0.94 15.11
CA MET A 118 -1.21 -0.53 14.08
C MET A 118 0.09 -1.35 14.16
N GLN A 119 0.61 -1.59 15.38
CA GLN A 119 1.77 -2.48 15.59
C GLN A 119 1.48 -3.91 15.12
N GLY A 120 0.28 -4.41 15.42
CA GLY A 120 -0.22 -5.70 14.96
C GLY A 120 -0.21 -5.80 13.45
N SER A 121 -0.68 -4.77 12.74
CA SER A 121 -0.68 -4.72 11.28
C SER A 121 0.74 -4.84 10.69
N VAL A 122 1.68 -4.07 11.22
CA VAL A 122 3.10 -4.11 10.79
C VAL A 122 3.69 -5.50 11.03
N ARG A 123 3.50 -6.05 12.24
CA ARG A 123 4.06 -7.35 12.63
C ARG A 123 3.42 -8.51 11.87
N GLY A 124 2.11 -8.47 11.68
CA GLY A 124 1.37 -9.49 10.94
C GLY A 124 1.79 -9.53 9.47
N LEU A 125 2.00 -8.36 8.86
CA LEU A 125 2.50 -8.30 7.48
C LEU A 125 3.93 -8.84 7.38
N MET A 126 4.82 -8.43 8.29
CA MET A 126 6.19 -8.96 8.33
C MET A 126 6.21 -10.48 8.54
N ALA A 127 5.37 -10.98 9.45
CA ALA A 127 5.23 -12.40 9.71
C ALA A 127 4.76 -13.16 8.45
N GLU A 128 3.83 -12.60 7.69
CA GLU A 128 3.38 -13.19 6.43
C GLU A 128 4.50 -13.25 5.39
N ILE A 129 5.27 -12.15 5.21
CA ILE A 129 6.42 -12.11 4.30
C ILE A 129 7.47 -13.16 4.67
N MET A 130 7.72 -13.32 5.98
CA MET A 130 8.67 -14.31 6.51
C MET A 130 8.13 -15.75 6.51
N GLY A 131 6.88 -15.98 6.08
CA GLY A 131 6.27 -17.31 6.05
C GLY A 131 5.91 -17.88 7.42
N LEU A 132 5.68 -17.01 8.42
CA LEU A 132 5.33 -17.41 9.79
C LEU A 132 3.82 -17.61 9.95
N LYS A 133 3.42 -18.56 10.81
CA LYS A 133 2.02 -18.89 11.09
C LYS A 133 1.18 -17.69 11.59
N SER A 134 1.81 -16.70 12.21
CA SER A 134 1.13 -15.50 12.70
C SER A 134 0.86 -14.44 11.62
N GLY A 135 1.22 -14.71 10.36
CA GLY A 135 0.87 -13.86 9.23
C GLY A 135 -0.61 -13.93 8.87
N TYR A 136 -1.08 -12.94 8.10
CA TYR A 136 -2.48 -12.78 7.69
C TYR A 136 -3.07 -14.00 6.95
N CYS A 137 -2.25 -14.72 6.19
CA CYS A 137 -2.60 -15.93 5.46
C CYS A 137 -1.92 -17.18 6.05
N GLY A 138 -1.46 -17.10 7.29
CA GLY A 138 -0.73 -18.16 7.98
C GLY A 138 0.68 -18.41 7.41
N GLY A 139 1.29 -17.40 6.80
CA GLY A 139 2.62 -17.48 6.21
C GLY A 139 2.67 -18.15 4.83
N ARG A 140 1.51 -18.43 4.23
CA ARG A 140 1.42 -19.15 2.94
C ARG A 140 1.43 -18.23 1.74
N GLY A 141 0.98 -16.99 1.91
CA GLY A 141 1.00 -15.97 0.88
C GLY A 141 2.40 -15.42 0.62
N GLY A 142 3.24 -15.44 1.66
CA GLY A 142 4.64 -15.02 1.59
C GLY A 142 4.76 -13.57 1.13
N SER A 143 5.85 -13.25 0.45
CA SER A 143 6.11 -11.88 -0.02
C SER A 143 5.14 -11.35 -1.09
N MET A 144 4.36 -12.18 -1.79
CA MET A 144 3.68 -11.71 -3.02
C MET A 144 2.16 -11.95 -3.05
N HIS A 145 1.60 -12.73 -2.13
CA HIS A 145 0.20 -13.14 -2.14
C HIS A 145 -0.52 -12.78 -0.84
N MET A 146 -0.55 -11.48 -0.53
CA MET A 146 -1.22 -10.93 0.65
C MET A 146 -2.73 -10.89 0.45
N ARG A 147 -3.49 -11.30 1.47
CA ARG A 147 -4.94 -11.15 1.54
C ARG A 147 -5.36 -10.80 2.96
N ASP A 148 -6.28 -9.86 3.08
CA ASP A 148 -7.00 -9.55 4.30
C ASP A 148 -8.34 -8.88 3.94
N ASP A 149 -9.43 -9.66 3.99
CA ASP A 149 -10.75 -9.16 3.58
C ASP A 149 -11.25 -8.05 4.51
N ALA A 150 -10.87 -8.08 5.80
CA ALA A 150 -11.30 -7.10 6.80
C ALA A 150 -10.78 -5.68 6.50
N SER A 151 -9.59 -5.56 5.90
CA SER A 151 -9.01 -4.29 5.47
C SER A 151 -9.22 -3.98 3.99
N GLY A 152 -10.05 -4.77 3.28
CA GLY A 152 -10.33 -4.54 1.86
C GLY A 152 -9.22 -5.00 0.92
N ILE A 153 -8.48 -6.05 1.26
CA ILE A 153 -7.40 -6.62 0.43
C ILE A 153 -7.82 -8.02 -0.04
N PRO A 154 -8.60 -8.15 -1.13
CA PRO A 154 -9.01 -9.44 -1.70
C PRO A 154 -7.83 -10.34 -2.13
N GLY A 155 -6.69 -9.74 -2.51
CA GLY A 155 -5.51 -10.49 -2.90
C GLY A 155 -4.49 -9.70 -3.70
N THR A 156 -3.21 -9.96 -3.46
CA THR A 156 -2.11 -9.54 -4.33
C THR A 156 -1.60 -10.73 -5.14
N SER A 157 -0.98 -10.46 -6.29
CA SER A 157 -0.49 -11.52 -7.18
C SER A 157 0.86 -11.19 -7.78
N ALA A 158 1.72 -12.21 -7.81
CA ALA A 158 2.97 -12.18 -8.55
C ALA A 158 2.77 -12.21 -10.08
N ILE A 159 1.61 -12.71 -10.56
CA ILE A 159 1.30 -12.80 -11.98
C ILE A 159 0.94 -11.41 -12.51
N ILE A 160 1.80 -10.89 -13.39
CA ILE A 160 1.61 -9.58 -14.04
C ILE A 160 0.28 -9.59 -14.80
N GLY A 161 -0.57 -8.60 -14.52
CA GLY A 161 -1.90 -8.47 -15.13
C GLY A 161 -2.98 -9.40 -14.57
N GLY A 162 -2.64 -10.37 -13.73
CA GLY A 162 -3.59 -11.37 -13.22
C GLY A 162 -4.68 -10.80 -12.30
N ASN A 163 -4.47 -9.60 -11.74
CA ASN A 163 -5.42 -8.97 -10.83
C ASN A 163 -6.39 -7.99 -11.49
N LEU A 164 -6.18 -7.61 -12.75
CA LEU A 164 -7.06 -6.69 -13.48
C LEU A 164 -8.51 -7.22 -13.60
N PRO A 165 -8.76 -8.49 -14.01
CA PRO A 165 -10.13 -9.02 -14.08
C PRO A 165 -10.81 -9.05 -12.71
N HIS A 166 -10.08 -9.43 -11.66
CA HIS A 166 -10.61 -9.45 -10.29
C HIS A 166 -11.05 -8.07 -9.78
N ALA A 167 -10.43 -6.99 -10.27
CA ALA A 167 -10.88 -5.64 -9.94
C ALA A 167 -12.13 -5.19 -10.73
N ALA A 168 -12.36 -5.77 -11.92
CA ALA A 168 -13.49 -5.41 -12.77
C ALA A 168 -14.80 -6.12 -12.38
N GLY A 169 -14.72 -7.25 -11.67
CA GLY A 169 -15.88 -8.05 -11.24
C GLY A 169 -15.93 -9.42 -11.88
#